data_AF-A0A9D2YR42-F1
#
_entry.id   AF-A0A9D2YR42-F1
#
_cell.length_a   1.000
_cell.length_b   1.000
_cell.length_c   1.000
_cell.angle_alpha   90.00
_cell.angle_beta   90.00
_cell.angle_gamma   90.00
#
_symmetry.space_group_name_H-M   'P 1'
#
loop_
_entity.id
_entity.type
_entity.pdbx_description
1 polymer ?
#
loop_
_entity_poly.entity_id
_entity_poly.type
_entity_poly.pdbx_seq_one_letter_code
_entity_poly.pdbx_strand_id
1 'polypeptide(L)'
;MASERMQTPSSSSRQSSSLSSSPMSTRMQSLQVDSVQRWMEDLRHMTEVECMCVLQAKPIGVVEDAQQGELIVTSGIGAGDHVARNNLQTLLRRALVVSTELGKMFQRLEKGRWQRVHSTAVRADCHVRSLVHGYSAARSTPPEMQKYEKSLLEKCMELTNITER
;
A
#
# COMPACT_ATOMS: atom_id res chain seq x y z
N MET A 1 55.69 -17.95 -52.32
CA MET A 1 55.08 -16.66 -52.70
C MET A 1 53.59 -16.90 -52.92
N ALA A 2 52.72 -15.99 -52.47
CA ALA A 2 51.24 -16.06 -52.59
C ALA A 2 50.55 -17.27 -51.88
N SER A 3 49.34 -17.18 -51.33
CA SER A 3 48.47 -16.03 -50.95
C SER A 3 47.48 -16.45 -49.86
N GLU A 4 46.92 -15.49 -49.10
CA GLU A 4 45.89 -15.72 -48.07
C GLU A 4 44.43 -15.57 -48.59
N ARG A 5 43.45 -16.26 -47.96
CA ARG A 5 42.16 -15.68 -47.50
C ARG A 5 41.19 -16.63 -46.72
N MET A 6 40.84 -16.21 -45.49
CA MET A 6 39.48 -16.12 -44.85
C MET A 6 38.54 -17.33 -44.51
N GLN A 7 38.23 -17.46 -43.19
CA GLN A 7 36.89 -17.54 -42.50
C GLN A 7 36.08 -18.86 -42.14
N THR A 8 36.05 -19.19 -40.83
CA THR A 8 34.90 -19.57 -39.89
C THR A 8 34.27 -21.01 -39.71
N PRO A 9 33.64 -21.39 -38.53
CA PRO A 9 33.38 -22.79 -38.04
C PRO A 9 31.99 -23.17 -37.35
N SER A 10 31.77 -24.43 -36.83
CA SER A 10 30.60 -24.90 -35.96
C SER A 10 30.79 -26.28 -35.16
N SER A 11 29.92 -26.71 -34.17
CA SER A 11 30.08 -27.84 -33.14
C SER A 11 28.75 -28.26 -32.37
N SER A 12 28.51 -29.21 -31.38
CA SER A 12 29.04 -30.50 -30.74
C SER A 12 28.06 -31.15 -29.64
N SER A 13 28.16 -32.43 -29.14
CA SER A 13 27.31 -33.08 -28.02
C SER A 13 27.74 -34.48 -27.40
N ARG A 14 27.18 -35.01 -26.23
CA ARG A 14 27.56 -36.30 -25.49
C ARG A 14 26.58 -36.96 -24.40
N GLN A 15 26.59 -38.33 -24.25
CA GLN A 15 26.38 -39.29 -23.06
C GLN A 15 25.01 -39.40 -22.25
N SER A 16 24.64 -40.28 -21.25
CA SER A 16 25.20 -41.28 -20.24
C SER A 16 24.17 -42.41 -19.72
N SER A 17 24.46 -43.33 -18.74
CA SER A 17 23.53 -44.40 -18.15
C SER A 17 23.80 -44.94 -16.67
N SER A 18 22.93 -45.82 -16.05
CA SER A 18 22.90 -46.35 -14.62
C SER A 18 22.28 -47.81 -14.46
N LEU A 19 21.85 -48.52 -13.36
CA LEU A 19 21.54 -48.39 -11.87
C LEU A 19 21.31 -49.83 -11.17
N SER A 20 21.19 -50.05 -9.82
CA SER A 20 20.78 -51.36 -9.15
C SER A 20 20.47 -51.41 -7.58
N SER A 21 19.83 -52.51 -7.05
CA SER A 21 19.77 -53.11 -5.64
C SER A 21 18.95 -52.48 -4.44
N SER A 22 18.56 -53.10 -3.27
CA SER A 22 18.18 -54.48 -2.77
C SER A 22 17.59 -54.52 -1.28
N PRO A 23 16.84 -55.56 -0.76
CA PRO A 23 16.09 -55.56 0.57
C PRO A 23 16.11 -56.82 1.54
N MET A 24 15.57 -56.77 2.80
CA MET A 24 15.36 -57.92 3.79
C MET A 24 14.37 -57.67 5.00
N SER A 25 13.02 -57.72 4.86
CA SER A 25 12.08 -57.46 6.01
C SER A 25 10.73 -58.21 5.95
N THR A 26 10.25 -58.81 7.07
CA THR A 26 8.91 -59.48 7.13
C THR A 26 8.29 -59.74 8.52
N ARG A 27 9.06 -59.83 9.63
CA ARG A 27 8.53 -60.37 10.92
C ARG A 27 7.97 -59.33 11.92
N MET A 28 7.58 -58.13 11.48
CA MET A 28 7.02 -57.07 12.36
C MET A 28 5.54 -56.70 12.04
N GLN A 29 4.89 -57.45 11.15
CA GLN A 29 3.71 -56.98 10.42
C GLN A 29 2.35 -57.03 11.17
N SER A 30 2.26 -57.57 12.40
CA SER A 30 0.95 -57.86 13.04
C SER A 30 0.37 -56.73 13.91
N LEU A 31 1.11 -55.64 14.14
CA LEU A 31 0.62 -54.45 14.86
C LEU A 31 1.03 -53.13 14.16
N GLN A 32 1.57 -53.26 12.95
CA GLN A 32 1.94 -52.15 12.09
C GLN A 32 0.75 -51.84 11.17
N VAL A 33 -0.20 -51.04 11.66
CA VAL A 33 -1.12 -50.33 10.75
C VAL A 33 -0.23 -49.50 9.83
N ASP A 34 -0.31 -49.75 8.53
CA ASP A 34 0.55 -49.07 7.56
C ASP A 34 0.36 -47.56 7.69
N SER A 35 1.46 -46.81 7.81
CA SER A 35 1.42 -45.34 7.89
C SER A 35 0.72 -44.74 6.67
N VAL A 36 0.79 -45.39 5.51
CA VAL A 36 0.05 -45.01 4.30
C VAL A 36 -1.45 -45.29 4.48
N GLN A 37 -1.84 -46.45 5.01
CA GLN A 37 -3.25 -46.78 5.25
C GLN A 37 -3.88 -45.84 6.28
N ARG A 38 -3.18 -45.55 7.39
CA ARG A 38 -3.64 -44.61 8.41
C ARG A 38 -3.78 -43.18 7.84
N TRP A 39 -2.80 -42.73 7.05
CA TRP A 39 -2.86 -41.44 6.35
C TRP A 39 -4.03 -41.36 5.36
N MET A 40 -4.27 -42.41 4.56
CA MET A 40 -5.43 -42.48 3.67
C MET A 40 -6.76 -42.44 4.42
N GLU A 41 -6.82 -43.06 5.61
CA GLU A 41 -8.01 -43.08 6.46
C GLU A 41 -8.33 -41.70 7.07
N ASP A 42 -7.31 -40.95 7.47
CA ASP A 42 -7.46 -39.54 7.91
C ASP A 42 -7.78 -38.62 6.71
N LEU A 43 -7.11 -38.81 5.56
CA LEU A 43 -7.31 -38.03 4.34
C LEU A 43 -8.75 -38.08 3.81
N ARG A 44 -9.46 -39.21 3.95
CA ARG A 44 -10.90 -39.32 3.59
C ARG A 44 -11.81 -38.35 4.36
N HIS A 45 -11.36 -37.83 5.50
CA HIS A 45 -12.11 -36.89 6.33
C HIS A 45 -11.51 -35.47 6.31
N MET A 46 -10.34 -35.29 5.69
CA MET A 46 -9.65 -34.00 5.62
C MET A 46 -10.14 -33.20 4.41
N THR A 47 -11.08 -32.29 4.66
CA THR A 47 -11.62 -31.37 3.65
C THR A 47 -11.02 -29.98 3.82
N GLU A 48 -10.51 -29.39 2.74
CA GLU A 48 -10.29 -27.94 2.68
C GLU A 48 -11.66 -27.23 2.72
N VAL A 49 -11.84 -26.32 3.68
CA VAL A 49 -13.10 -25.58 3.88
C VAL A 49 -12.84 -24.09 3.97
N GLU A 50 -13.74 -23.31 3.37
CA GLU A 50 -13.79 -21.86 3.54
C GLU A 50 -14.36 -21.50 4.93
N CYS A 51 -14.46 -20.20 5.24
CA CYS A 51 -14.93 -19.76 6.56
C CYS A 51 -16.41 -20.08 6.78
N MET A 52 -16.68 -21.16 7.54
CA MET A 52 -18.03 -21.62 7.91
C MET A 52 -18.84 -20.61 8.74
N CYS A 53 -18.20 -19.59 9.32
CA CYS A 53 -18.81 -18.61 10.22
C CYS A 53 -18.97 -17.23 9.55
N VAL A 54 -20.03 -17.03 8.78
CA VAL A 54 -20.40 -15.72 8.24
C VAL A 54 -21.03 -14.85 9.34
N LEU A 55 -20.19 -14.16 10.11
CA LEU A 55 -20.62 -13.27 11.19
C LEU A 55 -21.16 -11.95 10.64
N GLN A 56 -22.47 -11.74 10.72
CA GLN A 56 -23.10 -10.46 10.39
C GLN A 56 -22.96 -9.46 11.55
N ALA A 57 -22.21 -8.39 11.34
CA ALA A 57 -22.11 -7.30 12.31
C ALA A 57 -23.36 -6.41 12.27
N LYS A 58 -23.98 -6.15 13.42
CA LYS A 58 -25.01 -5.12 13.58
C LYS A 58 -24.34 -3.82 14.01
N PRO A 59 -24.33 -2.75 13.20
CA PRO A 59 -23.58 -1.53 13.52
C PRO A 59 -24.19 -0.81 14.73
N ILE A 60 -23.38 -0.58 15.76
CA ILE A 60 -23.77 0.12 16.99
C ILE A 60 -23.54 1.63 16.80
N GLY A 61 -24.26 2.20 15.83
CA GLY A 61 -24.10 3.57 15.34
C GLY A 61 -22.94 3.73 14.34
N VAL A 62 -23.07 4.45 13.22
CA VAL A 62 -24.27 5.03 12.58
C VAL A 62 -24.21 4.68 11.08
N VAL A 63 -25.37 4.49 10.44
CA VAL A 63 -25.48 4.21 9.00
C VAL A 63 -25.34 5.52 8.22
N GLU A 64 -24.16 5.82 7.66
CA GLU A 64 -23.98 6.85 6.60
C GLU A 64 -22.56 6.89 5.96
N ASP A 65 -21.91 5.74 5.72
CA ASP A 65 -20.55 5.72 5.10
C ASP A 65 -20.32 4.53 4.12
N ALA A 66 -21.37 4.13 3.40
CA ALA A 66 -21.35 3.07 2.37
C ALA A 66 -21.79 3.53 0.96
N GLN A 67 -22.42 4.71 0.87
CA GLN A 67 -22.64 5.46 -0.37
C GLN A 67 -21.97 6.83 -0.18
N GLN A 68 -20.91 7.16 -0.91
CA GLN A 68 -20.99 7.70 -2.28
C GLN A 68 -21.63 9.10 -2.37
N GLY A 69 -20.83 10.12 -2.09
CA GLY A 69 -20.79 11.32 -2.93
C GLY A 69 -21.75 12.48 -2.65
N GLU A 70 -22.78 12.33 -1.81
CA GLU A 70 -23.72 13.42 -1.51
C GLU A 70 -23.80 13.78 -0.01
N LEU A 71 -24.02 15.06 0.28
CA LEU A 71 -23.74 15.70 1.57
C LEU A 71 -25.03 15.95 2.36
N ILE A 72 -25.56 14.88 2.95
CA ILE A 72 -26.70 14.92 3.88
C ILE A 72 -26.18 14.99 5.33
N VAL A 73 -26.89 15.73 6.18
CA VAL A 73 -26.52 15.91 7.61
C VAL A 73 -27.77 15.71 8.46
N THR A 74 -27.87 14.57 9.16
CA THR A 74 -28.88 14.38 10.20
C THR A 74 -28.50 15.16 11.45
N SER A 75 -29.34 16.13 11.84
CA SER A 75 -29.12 17.03 12.99
C SER A 75 -29.42 16.37 14.35
N GLY A 76 -28.67 15.33 14.69
CA GLY A 76 -28.65 14.78 16.05
C GLY A 76 -27.77 15.63 16.99
N ILE A 77 -28.25 15.93 18.20
CA ILE A 77 -27.56 16.82 19.16
C ILE A 77 -26.17 16.29 19.58
N GLY A 78 -25.94 14.96 19.52
CA GLY A 78 -24.61 14.36 19.68
C GLY A 78 -23.85 14.08 18.36
N ALA A 79 -24.54 14.06 17.21
CA ALA A 79 -23.92 13.72 15.92
C ALA A 79 -22.96 14.81 15.44
N GLY A 80 -23.29 16.08 15.68
CA GLY A 80 -22.46 17.22 15.28
C GLY A 80 -21.04 17.19 15.88
N ASP A 81 -20.89 16.79 17.15
CA ASP A 81 -19.59 16.71 17.81
C ASP A 81 -18.73 15.55 17.29
N HIS A 82 -19.34 14.38 17.04
CA HIS A 82 -18.66 13.26 16.37
C HIS A 82 -18.20 13.61 14.95
N VAL A 83 -19.04 14.29 14.16
CA VAL A 83 -18.68 14.75 12.81
C VAL A 83 -17.56 15.81 12.87
N ALA A 84 -17.65 16.79 13.78
CA ALA A 84 -16.61 17.79 13.98
C ALA A 84 -15.26 17.16 14.40
N ARG A 85 -15.30 16.18 15.32
CA ARG A 85 -14.12 15.40 15.75
C ARG A 85 -13.50 14.61 14.61
N ASN A 86 -14.30 13.95 13.77
CA ASN A 86 -13.82 13.18 12.62
C ASN A 86 -13.22 14.09 11.53
N ASN A 87 -13.84 15.25 11.29
CA ASN A 87 -13.33 16.27 10.37
C ASN A 87 -11.99 16.85 10.87
N LEU A 88 -11.90 17.20 12.16
CA LEU A 88 -10.67 17.66 12.79
C LEU A 88 -9.56 16.60 12.73
N GLN A 89 -9.87 15.33 13.01
CA GLN A 89 -8.89 14.24 12.90
C GLN A 89 -8.42 14.06 11.45
N THR A 90 -9.30 14.21 10.47
CA THR A 90 -8.98 14.15 9.03
C THR A 90 -8.09 15.32 8.61
N LEU A 91 -8.38 16.54 9.08
CA LEU A 91 -7.57 17.73 8.83
C LEU A 91 -6.17 17.58 9.44
N LEU A 92 -6.06 17.12 10.69
CA LEU A 92 -4.79 16.85 11.37
C LEU A 92 -3.96 15.77 10.64
N ARG A 93 -4.60 14.71 10.13
CA ARG A 93 -3.92 13.69 9.31
C ARG A 93 -3.38 14.30 8.00
N ARG A 94 -4.14 15.14 7.30
CA ARG A 94 -3.68 15.85 6.08
C ARG A 94 -2.55 16.82 6.39
N ALA A 95 -2.65 17.58 7.48
CA ALA A 95 -1.60 18.51 7.93
C ALA A 95 -0.28 17.77 8.24
N LEU A 96 -0.36 16.63 8.95
CA LEU A 96 0.81 15.79 9.22
C LEU A 96 1.51 15.33 7.93
N VAL A 97 0.76 14.94 6.89
CA VAL A 97 1.36 14.56 5.59
C VAL A 97 2.15 15.73 5.00
N VAL A 98 1.59 16.95 4.96
CA VAL A 98 2.29 18.17 4.52
C VAL A 98 3.56 18.39 5.34
N SER A 99 3.47 18.36 6.68
CA SER A 99 4.63 18.50 7.57
C SER A 99 5.72 17.45 7.31
N THR A 100 5.35 16.20 6.99
CA THR A 100 6.37 15.17 6.67
C THR A 100 7.04 15.37 5.32
N GLU A 101 6.36 15.89 4.28
CA GLU A 101 7.04 16.25 3.02
C GLU A 101 7.96 17.46 3.20
N LEU A 102 7.53 18.49 3.95
CA LEU A 102 8.40 19.62 4.31
C LEU A 102 9.63 19.16 5.12
N GLY A 103 9.45 18.24 6.08
CA GLY A 103 10.56 17.61 6.81
C GLY A 103 11.51 16.81 5.91
N LYS A 104 10.98 16.04 4.94
CA LYS A 104 11.79 15.33 3.93
C LYS A 104 12.51 16.31 2.99
N MET A 105 11.95 17.50 2.74
CA MET A 105 12.57 18.56 1.94
C MET A 105 13.73 19.20 2.69
N PHE A 106 13.55 19.56 3.97
CA PHE A 106 14.61 20.04 4.85
C PHE A 106 15.76 19.02 4.96
N GLN A 107 15.43 17.73 5.16
CA GLN A 107 16.38 16.61 5.12
C GLN A 107 17.02 16.33 3.75
N ARG A 108 16.60 17.02 2.67
CA ARG A 108 17.31 17.05 1.38
C ARG A 108 18.24 18.25 1.30
N LEU A 109 17.79 19.42 1.77
CA LEU A 109 18.56 20.67 1.82
C LEU A 109 19.80 20.57 2.72
N GLU A 110 19.66 20.12 3.98
CA GLU A 110 20.79 19.92 4.91
C GLU A 110 21.90 19.01 4.35
N LYS A 111 21.52 18.08 3.46
CA LYS A 111 22.40 17.07 2.88
C LYS A 111 22.84 17.43 1.45
N GLY A 112 22.63 18.68 1.02
CA GLY A 112 23.05 19.21 -0.28
C GLY A 112 22.32 18.61 -1.50
N ARG A 113 21.22 17.88 -1.31
CA ARG A 113 20.55 17.09 -2.36
C ARG A 113 19.51 17.90 -3.13
N TRP A 114 19.90 19.09 -3.60
CA TRP A 114 19.09 20.05 -4.37
C TRP A 114 18.32 19.39 -5.51
N GLN A 115 18.97 18.49 -6.26
CA GLN A 115 18.40 17.67 -7.34
C GLN A 115 17.16 16.83 -6.99
N ARG A 116 16.77 16.72 -5.72
CA ARG A 116 15.53 16.04 -5.27
C ARG A 116 14.56 16.97 -4.52
N VAL A 117 14.91 18.24 -4.32
CA VAL A 117 14.10 19.23 -3.59
C VAL A 117 12.81 19.56 -4.34
N HIS A 118 12.89 19.88 -5.64
CA HIS A 118 11.71 20.17 -6.49
C HIS A 118 10.62 19.10 -6.39
N SER A 119 11.01 17.82 -6.53
CA SER A 119 10.11 16.67 -6.39
C SER A 119 9.43 16.55 -5.02
N THR A 120 9.87 17.33 -4.03
CA THR A 120 9.29 17.42 -2.69
C THR A 120 8.38 18.63 -2.56
N ALA A 121 8.78 19.78 -3.11
CA ALA A 121 7.96 20.99 -3.18
C ALA A 121 6.63 20.72 -3.91
N VAL A 122 6.67 20.10 -5.10
CA VAL A 122 5.47 19.72 -5.88
C VAL A 122 4.56 18.76 -5.11
N ARG A 123 5.11 17.85 -4.29
CA ARG A 123 4.30 16.98 -3.42
C ARG A 123 3.68 17.74 -2.24
N ALA A 124 4.44 18.60 -1.59
CA ALA A 124 3.93 19.44 -0.49
C ALA A 124 2.79 20.34 -0.98
N ASP A 125 2.96 20.99 -2.15
CA ASP A 125 1.93 21.77 -2.84
C ASP A 125 0.68 20.93 -3.16
N CYS A 126 0.84 19.75 -3.76
CA CYS A 126 -0.28 18.83 -4.02
C CYS A 126 -1.05 18.45 -2.73
N HIS A 127 -0.34 18.12 -1.65
CA HIS A 127 -0.95 17.82 -0.35
C HIS A 127 -1.61 19.05 0.29
N VAL A 128 -1.06 20.25 0.11
CA VAL A 128 -1.66 21.52 0.57
C VAL A 128 -2.94 21.83 -0.20
N ARG A 129 -2.96 21.71 -1.53
CA ARG A 129 -4.19 21.88 -2.32
C ARG A 129 -5.28 20.90 -1.88
N SER A 130 -4.91 19.66 -1.61
CA SER A 130 -5.81 18.62 -1.08
C SER A 130 -6.28 18.92 0.36
N LEU A 131 -5.43 19.52 1.20
CA LEU A 131 -5.80 19.98 2.54
C LEU A 131 -6.79 21.15 2.48
N VAL A 132 -6.48 22.20 1.71
CA VAL A 132 -7.35 23.38 1.53
C VAL A 132 -8.69 22.95 0.96
N HIS A 133 -8.73 22.21 -0.15
CA HIS A 133 -9.99 21.74 -0.74
C HIS A 133 -10.83 20.90 0.25
N GLY A 134 -10.20 20.00 1.01
CA GLY A 134 -10.88 19.21 2.04
C GLY A 134 -11.36 20.03 3.24
N TYR A 135 -10.76 21.19 3.50
CA TYR A 135 -11.18 22.13 4.53
C TYR A 135 -12.30 23.06 4.04
N SER A 136 -12.16 23.71 2.88
CA SER A 136 -13.17 24.62 2.34
C SER A 136 -14.49 23.92 1.94
N ALA A 137 -14.47 22.59 1.76
CA ALA A 137 -15.66 21.75 1.62
C ALA A 137 -16.46 21.62 2.93
N ALA A 138 -15.82 21.79 4.10
CA ALA A 138 -16.53 21.93 5.37
C ALA A 138 -17.20 23.32 5.42
N ARG A 139 -18.50 23.34 5.13
CA ARG A 139 -19.30 24.55 4.88
C ARG A 139 -19.00 25.69 5.87
N SER A 140 -18.81 26.89 5.34
CA SER A 140 -18.51 28.16 6.04
C SER A 140 -17.07 28.37 6.57
N THR A 141 -16.06 28.26 5.68
CA THR A 141 -14.75 28.91 5.89
C THR A 141 -14.92 30.39 6.30
N PRO A 142 -14.45 30.81 7.50
CA PRO A 142 -14.51 32.23 7.91
C PRO A 142 -13.66 33.14 7.01
N PRO A 143 -13.99 34.42 6.81
CA PRO A 143 -13.20 35.33 5.96
C PRO A 143 -11.73 35.47 6.38
N GLU A 144 -11.46 35.39 7.68
CA GLU A 144 -10.10 35.34 8.22
C GLU A 144 -9.34 34.08 7.75
N MET A 145 -10.02 32.94 7.65
CA MET A 145 -9.41 31.69 7.19
C MET A 145 -9.14 31.69 5.69
N GLN A 146 -9.97 32.35 4.88
CA GLN A 146 -9.74 32.53 3.43
C GLN A 146 -8.40 33.25 3.15
N LYS A 147 -7.99 34.18 4.02
CA LYS A 147 -6.67 34.83 3.97
C LYS A 147 -5.53 33.82 4.19
N TYR A 148 -5.69 32.89 5.12
CA TYR A 148 -4.70 31.84 5.38
C TYR A 148 -4.69 30.78 4.27
N GLU A 149 -5.84 30.33 3.77
CA GLU A 149 -5.95 29.44 2.59
C GLU A 149 -5.19 30.03 1.38
N LYS A 150 -5.48 31.30 1.04
CA LYS A 150 -4.81 32.01 -0.05
C LYS A 150 -3.30 32.12 0.16
N SER A 151 -2.87 32.60 1.33
CA SER A 151 -1.45 32.79 1.63
C SER A 151 -0.65 31.48 1.61
N LEU A 152 -1.27 30.38 2.06
CA LEU A 152 -0.67 29.04 2.05
C LEU A 152 -0.49 28.52 0.62
N LEU A 153 -1.48 28.72 -0.26
CA LEU A 153 -1.39 28.37 -1.68
C LEU A 153 -0.33 29.22 -2.41
N GLU A 154 -0.32 30.53 -2.18
CA GLU A 154 0.69 31.45 -2.74
C GLU A 154 2.12 31.02 -2.34
N LYS A 155 2.34 30.65 -1.07
CA LYS A 155 3.65 30.19 -0.59
C LYS A 155 4.06 28.80 -1.10
N CYS A 156 3.11 27.91 -1.40
CA CYS A 156 3.42 26.61 -2.03
C CYS A 156 3.78 26.77 -3.53
N MET A 157 3.13 27.70 -4.23
CA MET A 157 3.50 28.08 -5.58
C MET A 157 4.88 28.75 -5.62
N GLU A 158 5.16 29.71 -4.72
CA GLU A 158 6.46 30.36 -4.59
C GLU A 158 7.59 29.35 -4.31
N LEU A 159 7.38 28.41 -3.39
CA LEU A 159 8.32 27.31 -3.10
C LEU A 159 8.57 26.43 -4.34
N THR A 160 7.52 26.13 -5.11
CA THR A 160 7.64 25.31 -6.33
C THR A 160 8.48 26.04 -7.39
N ASN A 161 8.16 27.31 -7.66
CA ASN A 161 8.87 28.16 -8.63
C ASN A 161 10.33 28.43 -8.26
N ILE A 162 10.65 28.52 -6.96
CA ILE A 162 12.04 28.68 -6.47
C ILE A 162 12.84 27.39 -6.65
N THR A 163 12.19 26.23 -6.54
CA THR A 163 12.87 24.91 -6.58
C THR A 163 12.89 24.27 -7.96
N GLU A 164 12.25 24.87 -8.97
CA GLU A 164 12.31 24.47 -10.39
C GLU A 164 13.65 24.79 -11.07
N ARG A 165 14.53 25.54 -10.39
CA ARG A 165 15.81 26.08 -10.88
C ARG A 165 17.02 25.32 -10.31
#